data_AF-A0A657PK55-F1
#
_entry.id   AF-A0A657PK55-F1
#
_cell.length_a   1.000
_cell.length_b   1.000
_cell.length_c   1.000
_cell.angle_alpha   90.00
_cell.angle_beta   90.00
_cell.angle_gamma   90.00
#
_symmetry.space_group_name_H-M   'P 1'
#
loop_
_entity.id
_entity.type
_entity.pdbx_description
1 polymer ?
#
loop_
_entity_poly.entity_id
_entity_poly.type
_entity_poly.pdbx_seq_one_letter_code
_entity_poly.pdbx_strand_id
1 'polypeptide(L)'
;ANHRLRLEADPATAIKALEGADQRLRETGDPGWIEVRRKLAGEIAALRAVAGLDRAGLAARMEALGEQVQGLRIQGTGPLPATRRTEPEASPADEAERSLASLARDGWVGLKSLLVIRHHGKPVSAMLPPGEQFYIYQNLRLQFEAASLALLRRDQPLYDASLGNAARWIDELFDTGEAATAAAREQIEALREVRVAEALPDISGSLAALRARLRADPPAGGEAQ
;
A
#
# COMPACT_ATOMS: atom_id res chain seq x y z
N ALA A 1 -20.33 -7.22 10.90
CA ALA A 1 -19.06 -7.79 11.40
C ALA A 1 -18.52 -8.86 10.43
N ASN A 2 -18.79 -10.15 10.63
CA ASN A 2 -18.19 -11.27 9.85
C ASN A 2 -18.15 -11.09 8.32
N HIS A 3 -19.24 -10.65 7.68
CA HIS A 3 -19.27 -10.44 6.23
C HIS A 3 -18.37 -9.28 5.77
N ARG A 4 -18.28 -8.20 6.56
CA ARG A 4 -17.41 -7.04 6.27
C ARG A 4 -15.94 -7.37 6.48
N LEU A 5 -15.57 -8.06 7.57
CA LEU A 5 -14.18 -8.50 7.77
C LEU A 5 -13.70 -9.38 6.61
N ARG A 6 -14.57 -10.24 6.07
CA ARG A 6 -14.26 -11.17 4.97
C ARG A 6 -14.29 -10.54 3.56
N LEU A 7 -14.79 -9.31 3.38
CA LEU A 7 -14.92 -8.66 2.06
C LEU A 7 -14.19 -7.31 1.98
N GLU A 8 -14.24 -6.51 3.03
CA GLU A 8 -13.67 -5.16 3.10
C GLU A 8 -12.33 -5.15 3.87
N ALA A 9 -11.96 -6.28 4.51
CA ALA A 9 -10.72 -6.47 5.29
C ALA A 9 -10.45 -5.40 6.39
N ASP A 10 -11.48 -4.65 6.82
CA ASP A 10 -11.37 -3.56 7.79
C ASP A 10 -11.65 -4.04 9.23
N PRO A 11 -10.61 -4.24 10.07
CA PRO A 11 -10.78 -4.61 11.47
C PRO A 11 -11.34 -3.45 12.30
N ALA A 12 -11.15 -2.17 11.93
CA ALA A 12 -11.66 -1.05 12.70
C ALA A 12 -13.19 -0.96 12.59
N THR A 13 -13.73 -1.11 11.37
CA THR A 13 -15.19 -1.25 11.18
C THR A 13 -15.72 -2.57 11.77
N ALA A 14 -14.94 -3.66 11.72
CA ALA A 14 -15.34 -4.91 12.38
C ALA A 14 -15.42 -4.77 13.91
N ILE A 15 -14.43 -4.13 14.56
CA ILE A 15 -14.41 -3.83 16.00
C ILE A 15 -15.66 -3.02 16.37
N LYS A 16 -15.92 -1.88 15.70
CA LYS A 16 -17.12 -1.06 15.95
C LYS A 16 -18.42 -1.86 15.83
N ALA A 17 -18.49 -2.79 14.87
CA ALA A 17 -19.65 -3.65 14.69
C ALA A 17 -19.81 -4.74 15.76
N LEU A 18 -18.71 -5.24 16.34
CA LEU A 18 -18.74 -6.19 17.47
C LEU A 18 -19.03 -5.48 18.80
N GLU A 19 -18.48 -4.28 19.01
CA GLU A 19 -18.79 -3.41 20.16
C GLU A 19 -20.27 -3.05 20.19
N GLY A 20 -20.82 -2.63 19.04
CA GLY A 20 -22.26 -2.38 18.88
C GLY A 20 -23.15 -3.63 18.96
N ALA A 21 -22.57 -4.84 18.93
CA ALA A 21 -23.28 -6.09 19.22
C ALA A 21 -23.24 -6.44 20.71
N ASP A 22 -22.08 -6.31 21.38
CA ASP A 22 -21.97 -6.50 22.84
C ASP A 22 -22.87 -5.52 23.60
N GLN A 23 -22.95 -4.26 23.14
CA GLN A 23 -23.80 -3.25 23.74
C GLN A 23 -25.29 -3.65 23.69
N ARG A 24 -25.79 -4.14 22.55
CA ARG A 24 -27.18 -4.63 22.44
C ARG A 24 -27.45 -5.84 23.33
N LEU A 25 -26.49 -6.78 23.40
CA LEU A 25 -26.60 -7.95 24.29
C LEU A 25 -26.48 -7.60 25.78
N ARG A 26 -25.95 -6.42 26.11
CA ARG A 26 -25.92 -5.88 27.47
C ARG A 26 -27.24 -5.21 27.82
N GLU A 27 -27.85 -4.51 26.86
CA GLU A 27 -29.13 -3.82 26.99
C GLU A 27 -30.33 -4.77 27.19
N THR A 28 -30.23 -6.05 26.77
CA THR A 28 -31.29 -7.05 27.04
C THR A 28 -31.35 -7.49 28.51
N GLY A 29 -30.29 -7.29 29.30
CA GLY A 29 -30.22 -7.70 30.70
C GLY A 29 -30.20 -9.22 30.97
N ASP A 30 -30.34 -10.07 29.94
CA ASP A 30 -30.45 -11.53 30.08
C ASP A 30 -29.08 -12.20 30.32
N PRO A 31 -28.87 -12.89 31.46
CA PRO A 31 -27.63 -13.63 31.77
C PRO A 31 -27.29 -14.73 30.74
N GLY A 32 -28.27 -15.24 30.00
CA GLY A 32 -28.10 -16.24 28.94
C GLY A 32 -27.18 -15.81 27.80
N TRP A 33 -26.83 -14.52 27.69
CA TRP A 33 -25.88 -14.01 26.69
C TRP A 33 -24.42 -13.97 27.18
N ILE A 34 -24.12 -14.28 28.45
CA ILE A 34 -22.76 -14.17 29.01
C ILE A 34 -21.70 -14.92 28.17
N GLU A 35 -22.01 -16.12 27.68
CA GLU A 35 -21.10 -16.90 26.82
C GLU A 35 -20.84 -16.23 25.46
N VAL A 36 -21.87 -15.61 24.87
CA VAL A 36 -21.75 -14.86 23.60
C VAL A 36 -20.92 -13.60 23.82
N ARG A 37 -21.17 -12.87 24.92
CA ARG A 37 -20.45 -11.65 25.30
C ARG A 37 -18.98 -11.91 25.61
N ARG A 38 -18.65 -13.04 26.26
CA ARG A 38 -17.25 -13.47 26.48
C ARG A 38 -16.52 -13.71 25.16
N LYS A 39 -17.18 -14.34 24.17
CA LYS A 39 -16.61 -14.55 22.83
C LYS A 39 -16.42 -13.24 22.08
N LEU A 40 -17.40 -12.33 22.11
CA LEU A 40 -17.27 -10.98 21.54
C LEU A 40 -16.07 -10.22 22.11
N ALA A 41 -15.88 -10.25 23.44
CA ALA A 41 -14.74 -9.60 24.09
C ALA A 41 -13.39 -10.14 23.60
N GLY A 42 -13.27 -11.48 23.45
CA GLY A 42 -12.07 -12.12 22.90
C GLY A 42 -11.81 -11.75 21.44
N GLU A 43 -12.85 -11.73 20.60
CA GLU A 43 -12.75 -11.36 19.18
C GLU A 43 -12.39 -9.87 18.99
N ILE A 44 -12.95 -8.97 19.81
CA ILE A 44 -12.58 -7.55 19.84
C ILE A 44 -11.10 -7.39 20.24
N ALA A 45 -10.64 -8.11 21.26
CA ALA A 45 -9.24 -8.07 21.69
C ALA A 45 -8.29 -8.58 20.60
N ALA A 46 -8.62 -9.69 19.94
CA ALA A 46 -7.84 -10.24 18.84
C ALA A 46 -7.77 -9.29 17.63
N LEU A 47 -8.89 -8.68 17.23
CA LEU A 47 -8.89 -7.69 16.15
C LEU A 47 -8.08 -6.44 16.51
N ARG A 48 -8.13 -5.96 17.76
CA ARG A 48 -7.36 -4.81 18.22
C ARG A 48 -5.85 -5.06 18.16
N ALA A 49 -5.39 -6.28 18.46
CA ALA A 49 -3.99 -6.64 18.33
C ALA A 49 -3.46 -6.50 16.89
N VAL A 50 -4.28 -6.83 15.89
CA VAL A 50 -3.93 -6.77 14.44
C VAL A 50 -4.30 -5.42 13.79
N ALA A 51 -5.04 -4.56 14.50
CA ALA A 51 -5.43 -3.23 14.02
C ALA A 51 -4.36 -2.14 14.27
N GLY A 52 -3.29 -2.43 15.01
CA GLY A 52 -2.33 -1.45 15.54
C GLY A 52 -1.41 -0.76 14.52
N LEU A 53 -1.48 -1.09 13.23
CA LEU A 53 -0.65 -0.47 12.20
C LEU A 53 -1.12 0.96 11.89
N ASP A 54 -0.27 1.97 12.12
CA ASP A 54 -0.53 3.36 11.74
C ASP A 54 -0.41 3.57 10.23
N ARG A 55 -1.48 3.19 9.51
CA ARG A 55 -1.57 3.33 8.06
C ARG A 55 -1.58 4.79 7.61
N ALA A 56 -2.07 5.72 8.45
CA ALA A 56 -2.09 7.14 8.12
C ALA A 56 -0.69 7.74 8.18
N GLY A 57 0.07 7.48 9.26
CA GLY A 57 1.46 7.90 9.38
C GLY A 57 2.37 7.26 8.33
N LEU A 58 2.15 5.99 7.98
CA LEU A 58 2.89 5.32 6.90
C LEU A 58 2.58 5.89 5.51
N ALA A 59 1.32 6.21 5.21
CA ALA A 59 0.96 6.88 3.96
C ALA A 59 1.59 8.29 3.87
N ALA A 60 1.52 9.07 4.96
CA ALA A 60 2.15 10.39 5.02
C ALA A 60 3.68 10.34 4.87
N ARG A 61 4.35 9.28 5.34
CA ARG A 61 5.79 9.06 5.08
C ARG A 61 6.08 8.79 3.60
N MET A 62 5.22 8.03 2.91
CA MET A 62 5.37 7.76 1.47
C MET A 62 5.09 9.00 0.62
N GLU A 63 4.12 9.82 1.01
CA GLU A 63 3.86 11.15 0.41
C GLU A 63 5.07 12.08 0.60
N ALA A 64 5.59 12.20 1.83
CA ALA A 64 6.78 13.00 2.13
C ALA A 64 8.03 12.52 1.36
N LEU A 65 8.21 11.21 1.18
CA LEU A 65 9.25 10.65 0.29
C LEU A 65 9.03 11.05 -1.17
N GLY A 66 7.79 11.06 -1.66
CA GLY A 66 7.44 11.50 -3.02
C GLY A 66 7.77 12.97 -3.30
N GLU A 67 7.73 13.83 -2.28
CA GLU A 67 8.23 15.21 -2.37
C GLU A 67 9.75 15.28 -2.20
N GLN A 68 10.35 14.52 -1.26
CA GLN A 68 11.80 14.47 -1.04
C GLN A 68 12.56 14.02 -2.30
N VAL A 69 12.06 13.03 -3.05
CA VAL A 69 12.76 12.51 -4.24
C VAL A 69 12.96 13.54 -5.35
N GLN A 70 12.10 14.58 -5.42
CA GLN A 70 12.23 15.66 -6.42
C GLN A 70 13.51 16.50 -6.22
N GLY A 71 14.08 16.51 -5.02
CA GLY A 71 15.35 17.18 -4.70
C GLY A 71 16.59 16.29 -4.85
N LEU A 72 16.44 15.00 -5.16
CA LEU A 72 17.57 14.08 -5.29
C LEU A 72 18.27 14.25 -6.64
N ARG A 73 19.59 14.05 -6.65
CA ARG A 73 20.40 14.23 -7.87
C ARG A 73 20.45 12.94 -8.68
N ILE A 74 20.00 13.02 -9.92
CA ILE A 74 20.12 11.93 -10.91
C ILE A 74 21.59 11.79 -11.32
N GLN A 75 22.09 10.54 -11.41
CA GLN A 75 23.47 10.24 -11.79
C GLN A 75 23.81 10.89 -13.15
N GLY A 76 25.02 11.46 -13.25
CA GLY A 76 25.52 12.05 -14.49
C GLY A 76 25.03 13.47 -14.80
N THR A 77 24.13 14.08 -14.01
CA THR A 77 23.62 15.45 -14.24
C THR A 77 24.55 16.58 -13.75
N GLY A 78 25.84 16.28 -13.52
CA GLY A 78 26.85 17.29 -13.14
C GLY A 78 27.15 18.31 -14.27
N PRO A 79 27.58 19.54 -13.96
CA PRO A 79 27.86 20.55 -14.98
C PRO A 79 28.98 20.12 -15.93
N LEU A 80 28.67 20.00 -17.22
CA LEU A 80 29.64 19.81 -18.30
C LEU A 80 29.82 21.11 -19.09
N PRO A 81 31.03 21.40 -19.62
CA PRO A 81 31.28 22.60 -20.41
C PRO A 81 30.46 22.57 -21.71
N ALA A 82 29.93 23.73 -22.10
CA ALA A 82 28.87 23.83 -23.09
C ALA A 82 29.30 23.42 -24.52
N THR A 83 28.74 22.32 -25.03
CA THR A 83 28.74 21.99 -26.47
C THR A 83 27.37 21.54 -26.98
N ARG A 84 26.84 22.36 -27.89
CA ARG A 84 25.70 22.22 -28.84
C ARG A 84 24.69 21.06 -28.72
N ARG A 85 23.43 21.50 -28.75
CA ARG A 85 22.14 20.80 -28.82
C ARG A 85 21.86 20.19 -30.21
N THR A 86 21.14 19.06 -30.25
CA THR A 86 20.41 18.56 -31.43
C THR A 86 19.16 17.78 -31.01
N GLU A 87 18.01 18.12 -31.59
CA GLU A 87 16.73 17.36 -31.63
C GLU A 87 16.67 16.63 -33.00
N PRO A 88 15.69 15.72 -33.33
CA PRO A 88 14.37 15.43 -32.75
C PRO A 88 14.28 13.96 -32.23
N GLU A 89 13.16 13.21 -32.10
CA GLU A 89 11.76 13.32 -32.58
C GLU A 89 10.77 12.50 -31.71
N ALA A 90 9.47 12.51 -32.02
CA ALA A 90 8.41 11.81 -31.27
C ALA A 90 7.45 10.98 -32.17
N SER A 91 6.83 9.93 -31.63
CA SER A 91 5.81 9.11 -32.31
C SER A 91 4.65 8.74 -31.37
N PRO A 92 3.44 8.45 -31.89
CA PRO A 92 2.19 8.53 -31.13
C PRO A 92 1.87 7.26 -30.33
N ALA A 93 0.98 7.39 -29.34
CA ALA A 93 0.49 6.30 -28.51
C ALA A 93 -0.99 6.01 -28.78
N ASP A 94 -1.34 4.75 -29.09
CA ASP A 94 -2.73 4.31 -29.21
C ASP A 94 -3.38 4.12 -27.83
N GLU A 95 -4.64 4.56 -27.72
CA GLU A 95 -5.46 4.46 -26.52
C GLU A 95 -6.31 3.18 -26.53
N ALA A 96 -6.01 2.26 -25.62
CA ALA A 96 -6.88 1.14 -25.27
C ALA A 96 -6.77 0.87 -23.76
N GLU A 97 -7.92 0.65 -23.12
CA GLU A 97 -8.18 0.49 -21.68
C GLU A 97 -6.99 -0.10 -20.85
N ARG A 98 -6.24 0.77 -20.17
CA ARG A 98 -5.03 0.39 -19.42
C ARG A 98 -5.31 0.17 -17.93
N SER A 99 -4.89 -0.99 -17.42
CA SER A 99 -4.86 -1.27 -15.99
C SER A 99 -3.62 -0.64 -15.34
N LEU A 100 -3.67 -0.31 -14.05
CA LEU A 100 -2.51 0.20 -13.29
C LEU A 100 -1.27 -0.71 -13.44
N ALA A 101 -1.48 -2.02 -13.55
CA ALA A 101 -0.40 -3.00 -13.76
C ALA A 101 0.16 -3.02 -15.19
N SER A 102 -0.57 -2.54 -16.22
CA SER A 102 -0.02 -2.35 -17.56
C SER A 102 0.72 -1.02 -17.66
N LEU A 103 0.20 0.08 -17.09
CA LEU A 103 0.91 1.37 -17.04
C LEU A 103 2.33 1.25 -16.46
N ALA A 104 2.48 0.52 -15.34
CA ALA A 104 3.80 0.27 -14.75
C ALA A 104 4.73 -0.59 -15.63
N ARG A 105 4.17 -1.46 -16.48
CA ARG A 105 4.92 -2.36 -17.37
C ARG A 105 5.29 -1.68 -18.69
N ASP A 106 4.37 -0.90 -19.25
CA ASP A 106 4.55 -0.17 -20.51
C ASP A 106 5.57 0.96 -20.30
N GLY A 107 5.52 1.64 -19.15
CA GLY A 107 6.56 2.59 -18.73
C GLY A 107 7.94 1.93 -18.54
N TRP A 108 8.00 0.70 -18.01
CA TRP A 108 9.24 -0.07 -17.90
C TRP A 108 9.81 -0.51 -19.26
N VAL A 109 8.95 -0.81 -20.24
CA VAL A 109 9.37 -1.11 -21.62
C VAL A 109 9.89 0.14 -22.33
N GLY A 110 9.18 1.27 -22.22
CA GLY A 110 9.63 2.55 -22.79
C GLY A 110 10.96 3.06 -22.19
N LEU A 111 11.16 2.87 -20.88
CA LEU A 111 12.42 3.20 -20.21
C LEU A 111 13.58 2.31 -20.69
N LYS A 112 13.34 1.02 -20.94
CA LYS A 112 14.37 0.10 -21.49
C LYS A 112 14.82 0.46 -22.91
N SER A 113 13.95 1.04 -23.74
CA SER A 113 14.35 1.52 -25.08
C SER A 113 15.23 2.78 -25.06
N LEU A 114 15.22 3.54 -23.96
CA LEU A 114 16.06 4.74 -23.80
C LEU A 114 17.40 4.44 -23.07
N LEU A 115 17.46 3.35 -22.29
CA LEU A 115 18.67 2.92 -21.58
C LEU A 115 19.52 1.93 -22.40
N VAL A 116 20.39 2.46 -23.26
CA VAL A 116 21.48 1.67 -23.86
C VAL A 116 22.52 1.32 -22.77
N ILE A 117 22.34 0.16 -22.14
CA ILE A 117 23.32 -0.41 -21.20
C ILE A 117 24.62 -0.70 -21.97
N ARG A 118 25.64 0.17 -21.81
CA ARG A 118 26.99 -0.07 -22.33
C ARG A 118 27.98 -0.22 -21.17
N HIS A 119 28.38 -1.47 -20.91
CA HIS A 119 29.36 -1.81 -19.88
C HIS A 119 30.73 -1.15 -20.18
N HIS A 120 31.30 -0.54 -19.13
CA HIS A 120 32.68 -0.04 -18.97
C HIS A 120 33.27 0.89 -20.04
N GLY A 121 33.84 2.04 -19.60
CA GLY A 121 34.83 2.74 -20.43
C GLY A 121 35.10 4.23 -20.16
N LYS A 122 34.11 5.00 -19.66
CA LYS A 122 34.12 6.50 -19.60
C LYS A 122 34.21 7.18 -21.00
N PRO A 123 33.95 8.49 -21.11
CA PRO A 123 32.79 9.19 -20.56
C PRO A 123 32.11 10.07 -21.63
N VAL A 124 30.81 9.88 -21.82
CA VAL A 124 29.93 10.99 -22.20
C VAL A 124 28.70 10.85 -21.32
N SER A 125 28.46 11.82 -20.44
CA SER A 125 27.13 11.95 -19.85
C SER A 125 26.22 12.37 -20.99
N ALA A 126 25.43 11.44 -21.50
CA ALA A 126 24.22 11.81 -22.20
C ALA A 126 23.33 12.48 -21.16
N MET A 127 23.37 13.82 -21.11
CA MET A 127 22.43 14.60 -20.32
C MET A 127 21.04 14.13 -20.72
N LEU A 128 20.35 13.42 -19.82
CA LEU A 128 18.93 13.12 -19.94
C LEU A 128 18.23 14.45 -20.28
N PRO A 129 17.58 14.56 -21.46
CA PRO A 129 16.80 15.72 -21.82
C PRO A 129 15.92 16.16 -20.65
N PRO A 130 15.68 17.47 -20.44
CA PRO A 130 14.94 17.94 -19.26
C PRO A 130 13.57 17.28 -19.03
N GLY A 131 12.90 16.83 -20.10
CA GLY A 131 11.68 16.01 -20.01
C GLY A 131 11.90 14.61 -19.43
N GLU A 132 13.00 13.93 -19.75
CA GLU A 132 13.30 12.58 -19.25
C GLU A 132 13.57 12.56 -17.74
N GLN A 133 14.22 13.60 -17.21
CA GLN A 133 14.43 13.74 -15.76
C GLN A 133 13.10 13.87 -15.01
N PHE A 134 12.16 14.67 -15.53
CA PHE A 134 10.82 14.81 -14.96
C PHE A 134 10.09 13.47 -14.85
N TYR A 135 10.16 12.61 -15.88
CA TYR A 135 9.55 11.29 -15.84
C TYR A 135 10.16 10.37 -14.77
N ILE A 136 11.46 10.46 -14.46
CA ILE A 136 12.08 9.66 -13.40
C ILE A 136 11.47 10.01 -12.04
N TYR A 137 11.39 11.29 -11.69
CA TYR A 137 10.76 11.73 -10.43
C TYR A 137 9.27 11.37 -10.38
N GLN A 138 8.54 11.60 -11.47
CA GLN A 138 7.09 11.33 -11.52
C GLN A 138 6.78 9.83 -11.44
N ASN A 139 7.62 8.97 -12.01
CA ASN A 139 7.51 7.52 -11.87
C ASN A 139 7.81 7.06 -10.44
N LEU A 140 8.83 7.62 -9.78
CA LEU A 140 9.11 7.33 -8.36
C LEU A 140 7.93 7.72 -7.47
N ARG A 141 7.38 8.92 -7.66
CA ARG A 141 6.16 9.36 -6.97
C ARG A 141 5.00 8.38 -7.21
N LEU A 142 4.78 7.94 -8.45
CA LEU A 142 3.75 6.94 -8.77
C LEU A 142 3.94 5.61 -8.01
N GLN A 143 5.17 5.17 -7.75
CA GLN A 143 5.42 3.98 -6.92
C GLN A 143 5.03 4.23 -5.45
N PHE A 144 5.30 5.40 -4.89
CA PHE A 144 4.88 5.74 -3.53
C PHE A 144 3.36 5.86 -3.40
N GLU A 145 2.68 6.46 -4.38
CA GLU A 145 1.20 6.50 -4.42
C GLU A 145 0.59 5.09 -4.55
N ALA A 146 1.18 4.23 -5.38
CA ALA A 146 0.76 2.83 -5.52
C ALA A 146 0.98 2.04 -4.21
N ALA A 147 2.10 2.27 -3.51
CA ALA A 147 2.37 1.68 -2.20
C ALA A 147 1.40 2.21 -1.12
N SER A 148 1.07 3.51 -1.11
CA SER A 148 0.03 4.09 -0.24
C SER A 148 -1.34 3.44 -0.48
N LEU A 149 -1.74 3.27 -1.74
CA LEU A 149 -2.99 2.59 -2.08
C LEU A 149 -2.97 1.11 -1.66
N ALA A 150 -1.85 0.40 -1.87
CA ALA A 150 -1.67 -0.99 -1.46
C ALA A 150 -1.74 -1.16 0.07
N LEU A 151 -1.09 -0.25 0.82
CA LEU A 151 -1.15 -0.17 2.28
C LEU A 151 -2.60 0.01 2.76
N LEU A 152 -3.38 0.91 2.15
CA LEU A 152 -4.79 1.10 2.52
C LEU A 152 -5.63 -0.14 2.21
N ARG A 153 -5.35 -0.82 1.08
CA ARG A 153 -6.07 -2.02 0.62
C ARG A 153 -5.60 -3.34 1.26
N ARG A 154 -4.55 -3.34 2.08
CA ARG A 154 -3.90 -4.56 2.61
C ARG A 154 -3.37 -5.49 1.51
N ASP A 155 -2.89 -4.91 0.42
CA ASP A 155 -2.34 -5.61 -0.73
C ASP A 155 -0.81 -5.73 -0.57
N GLN A 156 -0.34 -6.75 0.16
CA GLN A 156 1.10 -6.96 0.37
C GLN A 156 1.87 -7.16 -0.96
N PRO A 157 1.41 -7.98 -1.93
CA PRO A 157 2.13 -8.13 -3.19
C PRO A 157 2.33 -6.82 -3.95
N LEU A 158 1.33 -5.94 -3.99
CA LEU A 158 1.47 -4.63 -4.63
C LEU A 158 2.38 -3.69 -3.83
N TYR A 159 2.26 -3.70 -2.49
CA TYR A 159 3.11 -2.89 -1.60
C TYR A 159 4.60 -3.22 -1.78
N ASP A 160 4.95 -4.51 -1.70
CA ASP A 160 6.30 -5.02 -1.85
C ASP A 160 6.86 -4.72 -3.25
N ALA A 161 6.04 -4.89 -4.30
CA ALA A 161 6.43 -4.61 -5.67
C ALA A 161 6.70 -3.12 -5.91
N SER A 162 5.84 -2.23 -5.40
CA SER A 162 6.00 -0.79 -5.60
C SER A 162 7.21 -0.24 -4.86
N LEU A 163 7.39 -0.56 -3.58
CA LEU A 163 8.58 -0.12 -2.84
C LEU A 163 9.87 -0.79 -3.34
N GLY A 164 9.80 -2.06 -3.79
CA GLY A 164 10.93 -2.75 -4.41
C GLY A 164 11.33 -2.19 -5.79
N ASN A 165 10.40 -1.57 -6.52
CA ASN A 165 10.71 -0.80 -7.73
C ASN A 165 11.32 0.57 -7.37
N ALA A 166 10.78 1.27 -6.38
CA ALA A 166 11.31 2.55 -5.91
C ALA A 166 12.76 2.43 -5.42
N ALA A 167 13.06 1.44 -4.59
CA ALA A 167 14.42 1.15 -4.11
C ALA A 167 15.40 0.90 -5.27
N ARG A 168 15.00 0.07 -6.24
CA ARG A 168 15.82 -0.25 -7.42
C ARG A 168 16.10 0.99 -8.27
N TRP A 169 15.10 1.84 -8.48
CA TRP A 169 15.27 3.07 -9.26
C TRP A 169 16.14 4.12 -8.55
N ILE A 170 16.10 4.19 -7.21
CA ILE A 170 17.07 5.00 -6.45
C ILE A 170 18.50 4.49 -6.70
N ASP A 171 18.73 3.17 -6.61
CA ASP A 171 20.06 2.59 -6.81
C ASP A 171 20.56 2.70 -8.27
N GLU A 172 19.68 2.57 -9.25
CA GLU A 172 20.02 2.60 -10.70
C GLU A 172 20.16 4.02 -11.26
N LEU A 173 19.40 5.01 -10.76
CA LEU A 173 19.26 6.32 -11.41
C LEU A 173 19.77 7.51 -10.59
N PHE A 174 19.92 7.40 -9.26
CA PHE A 174 20.27 8.52 -8.39
C PHE A 174 21.67 8.40 -7.79
N ASP A 175 22.31 9.54 -7.50
CA ASP A 175 23.66 9.58 -6.96
C ASP A 175 23.67 9.05 -5.52
N THR A 176 24.03 7.77 -5.39
CA THR A 176 24.15 7.05 -4.10
C THR A 176 25.30 7.56 -3.23
N GLY A 177 26.17 8.43 -3.76
CA GLY A 177 27.16 9.15 -2.98
C GLY A 177 26.60 10.35 -2.20
N GLU A 178 25.41 10.85 -2.54
CA GLU A 178 24.77 11.92 -1.77
C GLU A 178 24.01 11.40 -0.54
N ALA A 179 24.20 12.10 0.58
CA ALA A 179 23.54 11.80 1.85
C ALA A 179 21.99 11.83 1.74
N ALA A 180 21.44 12.70 0.90
CA ALA A 180 20.00 12.78 0.67
C ALA A 180 19.45 11.51 0.00
N THR A 181 20.18 10.96 -0.99
CA THR A 181 19.83 9.71 -1.67
C THR A 181 19.94 8.51 -0.73
N ALA A 182 21.01 8.45 0.08
CA ALA A 182 21.19 7.42 1.10
C ALA A 182 20.06 7.43 2.14
N ALA A 183 19.67 8.62 2.63
CA ALA A 183 18.57 8.77 3.59
C ALA A 183 17.19 8.43 2.99
N ALA A 184 16.96 8.72 1.70
CA ALA A 184 15.74 8.30 1.01
C ALA A 184 15.69 6.75 0.87
N ARG A 185 16.82 6.14 0.48
CA ARG A 185 16.96 4.68 0.38
C ARG A 185 16.69 3.97 1.71
N GLU A 186 17.29 4.45 2.81
CA GLU A 186 17.09 3.89 4.15
C GLU A 186 15.60 3.93 4.57
N GLN A 187 14.91 5.04 4.32
CA GLN A 187 13.47 5.15 4.58
C GLN A 187 12.64 4.17 3.75
N ILE A 188 13.00 3.91 2.49
CA ILE A 188 12.30 2.91 1.66
C ILE A 188 12.51 1.50 2.22
N GLU A 189 13.73 1.14 2.60
CA GLU A 189 14.00 -0.18 3.20
C GLU A 189 13.23 -0.36 4.52
N ALA A 190 13.20 0.66 5.38
CA ALA A 190 12.41 0.64 6.62
C ALA A 190 10.88 0.51 6.36
N LEU A 191 10.37 1.06 5.25
CA LEU A 191 8.97 0.84 4.83
C LEU A 191 8.75 -0.58 4.29
N ARG A 192 9.72 -1.16 3.56
CA ARG A 192 9.64 -2.53 3.02
C ARG A 192 9.58 -3.62 4.09
N GLU A 193 10.03 -3.34 5.31
CA GLU A 193 9.87 -4.26 6.45
C GLU A 193 8.42 -4.34 6.97
N VAL A 194 7.54 -3.42 6.58
CA VAL A 194 6.17 -3.34 7.08
C VAL A 194 5.26 -4.40 6.45
N ARG A 195 4.67 -5.24 7.32
CA ARG A 195 3.60 -6.18 6.96
C ARG A 195 2.25 -5.44 6.91
N VAL A 196 1.81 -5.07 5.70
CA VAL A 196 0.52 -4.37 5.49
C VAL A 196 -0.69 -5.31 5.51
N ALA A 197 -0.48 -6.60 5.22
CA ALA A 197 -1.50 -7.65 5.15
C ALA A 197 -1.33 -8.71 6.26
N GLU A 198 -1.34 -8.28 7.51
CA GLU A 198 -1.34 -9.20 8.64
C GLU A 198 -2.64 -10.03 8.71
N ALA A 199 -2.51 -11.32 9.05
CA ALA A 199 -3.61 -12.27 9.02
C ALA A 199 -4.72 -11.89 10.02
N LEU A 200 -5.93 -11.70 9.52
CA LEU A 200 -7.08 -11.35 10.35
C LEU A 200 -7.50 -12.57 11.19
N PRO A 201 -7.71 -12.41 12.51
CA PRO A 201 -8.18 -13.49 13.38
C PRO A 201 -9.61 -13.89 13.01
N ASP A 202 -9.96 -15.16 13.23
CA ASP A 202 -11.35 -15.60 13.07
C ASP A 202 -12.25 -14.98 14.15
N ILE A 203 -13.36 -14.40 13.72
CA ILE A 203 -14.40 -13.81 14.56
C ILE A 203 -15.77 -14.51 14.39
N SER A 204 -15.76 -15.76 13.94
CA SER A 204 -16.97 -16.56 13.72
C SER A 204 -17.61 -17.08 15.02
N GLY A 205 -16.86 -17.14 16.11
CA GLY A 205 -17.22 -17.82 17.36
C GLY A 205 -18.41 -17.19 18.10
N SER A 206 -18.45 -15.86 18.19
CA SER A 206 -19.57 -15.12 18.79
C SER A 206 -20.87 -15.33 18.02
N LEU A 207 -20.80 -15.27 16.68
CA LEU A 207 -21.94 -15.49 15.79
C LEU A 207 -22.45 -16.94 15.84
N ALA A 208 -21.54 -17.92 15.95
CA ALA A 208 -21.90 -19.32 16.15
C ALA A 208 -22.63 -19.52 17.49
N ALA A 209 -22.11 -18.95 18.57
CA ALA A 209 -22.73 -19.03 19.90
C ALA A 209 -24.11 -18.33 19.95
N LEU A 210 -24.23 -17.14 19.35
CA LEU A 210 -25.50 -16.42 19.21
C LEU A 210 -26.55 -17.28 18.49
N ARG A 211 -26.18 -17.89 17.36
CA ARG A 211 -27.06 -18.78 16.59
C ARG A 211 -27.44 -20.05 17.33
N ALA A 212 -26.53 -20.61 18.14
CA ALA A 212 -26.84 -21.76 18.99
C ALA A 212 -27.87 -21.40 20.07
N ARG A 213 -27.69 -20.25 20.74
CA ARG A 213 -28.62 -19.75 21.78
C ARG A 213 -30.02 -19.45 21.21
N LEU A 214 -30.11 -18.79 20.05
CA LEU A 214 -31.38 -18.50 19.36
C LEU A 214 -32.11 -19.75 18.82
N ARG A 215 -31.45 -20.90 18.72
CA ARG A 215 -32.08 -22.19 18.42
C ARG A 215 -32.53 -22.94 19.67
N ALA A 216 -31.90 -22.66 20.81
CA ALA A 216 -32.24 -23.25 22.10
C ALA A 216 -33.43 -22.54 22.77
N ASP A 217 -33.56 -21.22 22.60
CA ASP A 217 -34.78 -20.44 22.90
C ASP A 217 -35.38 -19.91 21.58
N PRO A 218 -36.36 -20.61 20.98
CA PRO A 218 -37.14 -20.04 19.89
C PRO A 218 -37.97 -18.84 20.41
N PRO A 219 -38.16 -17.78 19.62
CA PRO A 219 -38.94 -16.63 20.06
C PRO A 219 -40.39 -17.02 20.32
N ALA A 220 -40.89 -16.72 21.53
CA ALA A 220 -42.29 -16.84 21.89
C ALA A 220 -43.12 -15.78 21.13
N GLY A 221 -43.47 -16.08 19.88
CA GLY A 221 -44.14 -15.14 18.97
C GLY A 221 -44.55 -15.75 17.63
N GLY A 222 -44.80 -17.06 17.61
CA GLY A 222 -45.31 -17.81 16.44
C GLY A 222 -46.60 -18.53 16.79
N GLU A 223 -47.65 -17.78 17.17
CA GLU A 223 -48.99 -18.35 17.27
C GLU A 223 -49.44 -18.81 15.88
N ALA A 224 -49.83 -20.07 15.78
CA ALA A 224 -50.48 -20.59 14.59
C ALA A 224 -51.93 -20.09 14.55
N GLN A 225 -52.32 -19.52 13.40
CA GLN A 225 -53.68 -19.38 12.91
C GLN A 225 -53.64 -19.27 11.38
#